data_AF-A0A6B3C8G7-F1
#
_entry.id   AF-A0A6B3C8G7-F1
#
_cell.length_a   1.000
_cell.length_b   1.000
_cell.length_c   1.000
_cell.angle_alpha   90.00
_cell.angle_beta   90.00
_cell.angle_gamma   90.00
#
_symmetry.space_group_name_H-M   'P 1'
#
loop_
_entity.id
_entity.type
_entity.pdbx_description
1 polymer ?
#
loop_
_entity_poly.entity_id
_entity_poly.type
_entity_poly.pdbx_seq_one_letter_code
_entity_poly.pdbx_strand_id
1 'polypeptide(L)'
;MYALSRSQDPGTRGPKRALVALAAGLGLDVDLVEVNAVLGERIADELGVRWREGREYVGLQVTLTGMNNLLWGATRNLDRLSRERRLDDQPAAEVLLAFPGFRPARSKQDTVNRMCDLAGVPHDTLGPGGKEHTWTLKDLARRFAPRVLETRLTKPEMAAALCDEFGVPWLASAG
;
A
#
# COMPACT_ATOMS: atom_id res chain seq x y z
N MET A 1 11.10 -17.39 13.10
CA MET A 1 9.82 -17.92 13.63
C MET A 1 8.83 -17.89 12.47
N TYR A 2 8.47 -19.07 11.97
CA TYR A 2 7.76 -19.29 10.70
C TYR A 2 6.24 -19.13 10.88
N ALA A 3 5.59 -18.38 9.99
CA ALA A 3 4.18 -18.57 9.65
C ALA A 3 3.86 -17.85 8.34
N LEU A 4 4.01 -18.54 7.22
CA LEU A 4 3.19 -18.46 6.00
C LEU A 4 3.74 -19.50 5.00
N SER A 5 2.93 -20.52 4.74
CA SER A 5 3.15 -21.68 3.86
C SER A 5 3.80 -22.92 4.50
N ARG A 6 2.96 -23.80 5.04
CA ARG A 6 3.16 -25.24 4.82
C ARG A 6 2.78 -25.54 3.38
N SER A 7 3.72 -25.32 2.47
CA SER A 7 3.63 -25.80 1.08
C SER A 7 4.81 -26.73 0.90
N GLN A 8 4.59 -28.04 1.04
CA GLN A 8 5.57 -29.02 0.59
C GLN A 8 5.82 -28.78 -0.89
N ASP A 9 7.08 -28.59 -1.24
CA ASP A 9 7.57 -28.20 -2.56
C ASP A 9 7.45 -29.36 -3.57
N PRO A 10 6.73 -29.18 -4.69
CA PRO A 10 6.86 -30.05 -5.85
C PRO A 10 7.15 -29.17 -7.08
N GLY A 11 8.43 -28.87 -7.31
CA GLY A 11 9.04 -28.52 -8.61
C GLY A 11 8.28 -27.57 -9.53
N THR A 12 8.90 -26.43 -9.87
CA THR A 12 8.56 -25.53 -11.00
C THR A 12 7.15 -24.88 -11.05
N ARG A 13 6.21 -25.23 -10.16
CA ARG A 13 4.88 -24.59 -10.07
C ARG A 13 4.87 -23.28 -9.25
N GLY A 14 5.93 -22.99 -8.50
CA GLY A 14 6.04 -21.79 -7.65
C GLY A 14 5.94 -20.47 -8.42
N PRO A 15 6.76 -20.25 -9.48
CA PRO A 15 6.74 -19.00 -10.24
C PRO A 15 5.39 -18.74 -10.94
N LYS A 16 4.79 -19.76 -11.56
CA LYS A 16 3.48 -19.62 -12.22
C LYS A 16 2.40 -19.20 -11.23
N ARG A 17 2.32 -19.87 -10.07
CA ARG A 17 1.35 -19.54 -9.02
C ARG A 17 1.56 -18.14 -8.47
N ALA A 18 2.81 -17.70 -8.33
CA ALA A 18 3.14 -16.35 -7.89
C ALA A 18 2.68 -15.29 -8.92
N LEU A 19 2.93 -15.51 -10.21
CA LEU A 19 2.46 -14.60 -11.28
C LEU A 19 0.94 -14.52 -11.35
N VAL A 20 0.25 -15.66 -11.25
CA VAL A 20 -1.23 -15.71 -11.23
C VAL A 20 -1.78 -15.00 -9.99
N ALA A 21 -1.21 -15.24 -8.81
CA ALA A 21 -1.63 -14.57 -7.58
C ALA A 21 -1.39 -13.05 -7.65
N LEU A 22 -0.28 -12.62 -8.25
CA LEU A 22 0.02 -11.21 -8.46
C LEU A 22 -1.00 -10.54 -9.39
N ALA A 23 -1.26 -11.14 -10.55
CA ALA A 23 -2.23 -10.60 -11.52
C ALA A 23 -3.65 -10.51 -10.93
N ALA A 24 -4.11 -11.59 -10.29
CA ALA A 24 -5.42 -11.63 -9.65
C ALA A 24 -5.52 -10.63 -8.47
N GLY A 25 -4.49 -10.56 -7.63
CA GLY A 25 -4.45 -9.64 -6.48
C GLY A 25 -4.45 -8.17 -6.89
N LEU A 26 -3.90 -7.84 -8.06
CA LEU A 26 -3.92 -6.48 -8.61
C LEU A 26 -5.12 -6.20 -9.52
N GLY A 27 -5.94 -7.21 -9.83
CA GLY A 27 -7.07 -7.09 -10.76
C GLY A 27 -6.65 -6.77 -12.20
N LEU A 28 -5.49 -7.28 -12.64
CA LEU A 28 -4.99 -7.06 -14.00
C LEU A 28 -5.76 -7.90 -15.02
N ASP A 29 -6.08 -7.31 -16.18
CA ASP A 29 -6.74 -8.01 -17.28
C ASP A 29 -5.72 -8.78 -18.13
N VAL A 30 -5.34 -9.98 -17.67
CA VAL A 30 -4.35 -10.84 -18.33
C VAL A 30 -4.82 -12.28 -18.39
N ASP A 31 -4.46 -13.00 -19.46
CA ASP A 31 -4.77 -14.42 -19.59
C ASP A 31 -3.89 -15.27 -18.64
N LEU A 32 -4.53 -15.88 -17.64
CA LEU A 32 -3.87 -16.67 -16.61
C LEU A 32 -3.42 -18.06 -17.09
N VAL A 33 -3.87 -18.55 -18.24
CA VAL A 33 -3.44 -19.86 -18.76
C VAL A 33 -2.10 -19.83 -19.50
N GLU A 34 -1.59 -18.64 -19.80
CA GLU A 34 -0.36 -18.43 -20.58
C GLU A 34 0.90 -19.05 -19.96
N VAL A 35 1.96 -19.22 -20.74
CA VAL A 35 3.26 -19.65 -20.19
C VAL A 35 3.90 -18.55 -19.34
N ASN A 36 4.78 -18.89 -18.39
CA ASN A 36 5.30 -17.92 -17.41
C ASN A 36 5.95 -16.68 -18.05
N ALA A 37 6.70 -16.86 -19.15
CA ALA A 37 7.34 -15.75 -19.85
C ALA A 37 6.30 -14.76 -20.43
N VAL A 38 5.27 -15.29 -21.10
CA VAL A 38 4.18 -14.50 -21.70
C VAL A 38 3.33 -13.85 -20.61
N LEU A 39 2.93 -14.60 -19.57
CA LEU A 39 2.20 -14.03 -18.45
C LEU A 39 3.02 -12.93 -17.75
N GLY A 40 4.33 -13.14 -17.56
CA GLY A 40 5.22 -12.13 -16.99
C GLY A 40 5.32 -10.87 -17.84
N GLU A 41 5.35 -11.01 -19.17
CA GLU A 41 5.33 -9.88 -20.12
C GLU A 41 4.03 -9.09 -20.02
N ARG A 42 2.87 -9.76 -20.04
CA ARG A 42 1.57 -9.09 -19.90
C ARG A 42 1.44 -8.32 -18.58
N ILE A 43 1.89 -8.93 -17.48
CA ILE A 43 1.92 -8.25 -16.18
C ILE A 43 2.88 -7.04 -16.22
N ALA A 44 4.04 -7.18 -16.86
CA ALA A 44 5.00 -6.09 -16.96
C ALA A 44 4.45 -4.89 -17.76
N ASP A 45 3.73 -5.16 -18.85
CA ASP A 45 3.06 -4.15 -19.67
C ASP A 45 2.03 -3.37 -18.85
N GLU A 46 1.12 -4.08 -18.15
CA GLU A 46 0.12 -3.47 -17.26
C GLU A 46 0.75 -2.65 -16.12
N LEU A 47 1.90 -3.08 -15.60
CA LEU A 47 2.64 -2.36 -14.56
C LEU A 47 3.51 -1.22 -15.11
N GLY A 48 3.64 -1.12 -16.43
CA GLY A 48 4.50 -0.16 -17.12
C GLY A 48 5.97 -0.33 -16.76
N VAL A 49 6.45 -1.58 -16.67
CA VAL A 49 7.85 -1.92 -16.38
C VAL A 49 8.48 -2.68 -17.56
N ARG A 50 9.79 -2.51 -17.75
CA ARG A 50 10.51 -3.08 -18.88
C ARG A 50 10.59 -4.61 -18.79
N TRP A 51 10.35 -5.32 -19.88
CA TRP A 51 10.47 -6.78 -19.95
C TRP A 51 11.29 -7.21 -21.17
N ARG A 52 12.35 -8.02 -20.99
CA ARG A 52 13.25 -8.44 -22.08
C ARG A 52 13.73 -9.87 -21.93
N GLU A 53 13.78 -10.57 -23.06
CA GLU A 53 14.45 -11.87 -23.17
C GLU A 53 15.94 -11.74 -22.84
N GLY A 54 16.50 -12.78 -22.21
CA GLY A 54 17.89 -12.82 -21.79
C GLY A 54 18.18 -12.05 -20.49
N ARG A 55 17.18 -11.35 -19.92
CA ARG A 55 17.32 -10.62 -18.66
C ARG A 55 16.18 -10.89 -17.69
N GLU A 56 14.95 -10.51 -18.05
CA GLU A 56 13.78 -10.73 -17.21
C GLU A 56 13.22 -12.16 -17.37
N TYR A 57 13.41 -12.77 -18.53
CA TYR A 57 13.10 -14.17 -18.77
C TYR A 57 14.12 -14.81 -19.73
N VAL A 58 14.21 -16.15 -19.69
CA VAL A 58 15.00 -16.97 -20.63
C VAL A 58 14.13 -18.15 -21.05
N GLY A 59 13.84 -18.26 -22.35
CA GLY A 59 12.88 -19.23 -22.86
C GLY A 59 11.51 -19.06 -22.20
N LEU A 60 11.01 -20.10 -21.53
CA LEU A 60 9.72 -20.07 -20.83
C LEU A 60 9.82 -19.71 -19.34
N GLN A 61 11.03 -19.43 -18.83
CA GLN A 61 11.26 -19.21 -17.41
C GLN A 61 11.52 -17.75 -17.09
N VAL A 62 10.86 -17.24 -16.05
CA VAL A 62 11.12 -15.90 -15.51
C VAL A 62 12.33 -15.98 -14.58
N THR A 63 13.28 -15.07 -14.75
CA THR A 63 14.48 -14.98 -13.90
C THR A 63 14.16 -14.29 -12.58
N LEU A 64 15.07 -14.35 -11.61
CA LEU A 64 14.96 -13.54 -10.39
C LEU A 64 14.89 -12.04 -10.70
N THR A 65 15.64 -11.56 -11.70
CA THR A 65 15.57 -10.16 -12.14
C THR A 65 14.18 -9.82 -12.65
N GLY A 66 13.56 -10.69 -13.45
CA GLY A 66 12.17 -10.53 -13.89
C GLY A 66 11.20 -10.48 -12.71
N MET A 67 11.29 -11.44 -11.78
CA MET A 67 10.44 -11.47 -10.58
C MET A 67 10.57 -10.20 -9.74
N ASN A 68 11.79 -9.71 -9.50
CA ASN A 68 12.02 -8.48 -8.74
C ASN A 68 11.52 -7.24 -9.48
N ASN A 69 11.60 -7.22 -10.80
CA ASN A 69 11.09 -6.12 -11.60
C ASN A 69 9.56 -6.04 -11.58
N LEU A 70 8.88 -7.19 -11.64
CA LEU A 70 7.42 -7.26 -11.44
C LEU A 70 7.03 -6.83 -10.02
N LEU A 71 7.76 -7.29 -9.00
CA LEU A 71 7.53 -6.89 -7.61
C LEU A 71 7.67 -5.37 -7.42
N TRP A 72 8.71 -4.78 -8.02
CA TRP A 72 8.91 -3.33 -8.01
C TRP A 72 7.78 -2.59 -8.72
N GLY A 73 7.39 -3.04 -9.91
CA GLY A 73 6.25 -2.48 -10.66
C GLY A 73 4.94 -2.54 -9.88
N ALA A 74 4.66 -3.68 -9.26
CA ALA A 74 3.48 -3.90 -8.43
C ALA A 74 3.46 -2.98 -7.20
N THR A 75 4.60 -2.83 -6.53
CA THR A 75 4.74 -1.92 -5.38
C THR A 75 4.48 -0.47 -5.78
N ARG A 76 5.03 -0.03 -6.92
CA ARG A 76 4.79 1.32 -7.47
C ARG A 76 3.32 1.51 -7.86
N ASN A 77 2.71 0.51 -8.50
CA ASN A 77 1.32 0.56 -8.90
C ASN A 77 0.39 0.69 -7.68
N LEU A 78 0.68 -0.03 -6.61
CA LEU A 78 -0.11 0.07 -5.37
C LEU A 78 0.13 1.34 -4.59
N ASP A 79 1.36 1.86 -4.55
CA ASP A 79 1.63 3.19 -4.00
C ASP A 79 0.82 4.24 -4.77
N ARG A 80 0.83 4.20 -6.11
CA ARG A 80 -0.01 5.07 -6.94
C ARG A 80 -1.50 4.91 -6.63
N LEU A 81 -2.02 3.68 -6.62
CA LEU A 81 -3.43 3.41 -6.31
C LEU A 81 -3.81 3.89 -4.91
N SER A 82 -2.92 3.77 -3.92
CA SER A 82 -3.16 4.27 -2.56
C SER A 82 -3.26 5.79 -2.47
N ARG A 83 -2.58 6.52 -3.36
CA ARG A 83 -2.68 7.99 -3.47
C ARG A 83 -3.94 8.43 -4.21
N GLU A 84 -4.38 7.65 -5.19
CA GLU A 84 -5.54 7.96 -6.02
C GLU A 84 -6.89 7.54 -5.41
N ARG A 85 -6.91 6.46 -4.61
CA ARG A 85 -8.16 5.92 -4.05
C ARG A 85 -8.55 6.57 -2.73
N ARG A 86 -9.84 6.87 -2.61
CA ARG A 86 -10.54 7.18 -1.35
C ARG A 86 -10.76 5.87 -0.58
N LEU A 87 -10.77 5.93 0.75
CA LEU A 87 -10.92 4.76 1.65
C LEU A 87 -12.25 3.99 1.50
N ASP A 88 -13.14 4.43 0.60
CA ASP A 88 -14.50 3.92 0.44
C ASP A 88 -14.60 2.71 -0.51
N ASP A 89 -13.55 2.41 -1.30
CA ASP A 89 -13.52 1.27 -2.23
C ASP A 89 -13.04 -0.03 -1.54
N GLN A 90 -14.00 -0.80 -0.99
CA GLN A 90 -13.78 -2.06 -0.25
C GLN A 90 -12.88 -3.13 -0.90
N PRO A 91 -12.87 -3.38 -2.24
CA PRO A 91 -12.03 -4.44 -2.82
C PRO A 91 -10.52 -4.18 -2.70
N ALA A 92 -10.12 -2.91 -2.53
CA ALA A 92 -8.71 -2.52 -2.38
C ALA A 92 -8.16 -2.75 -0.96
N ALA A 93 -9.02 -2.84 0.05
CA ALA A 93 -8.61 -3.02 1.43
C ALA A 93 -7.88 -4.36 1.65
N GLU A 94 -8.34 -5.44 1.01
CA GLU A 94 -7.67 -6.76 1.08
C GLU A 94 -6.30 -6.76 0.39
N VAL A 95 -6.16 -6.04 -0.73
CA VAL A 95 -4.91 -5.93 -1.49
C VAL A 95 -3.89 -5.04 -0.77
N LEU A 96 -4.35 -3.95 -0.15
CA LEU A 96 -3.52 -3.06 0.68
C LEU A 96 -3.05 -3.74 1.97
N LEU A 97 -3.84 -4.64 2.56
CA LEU A 97 -3.41 -5.45 3.72
C LEU A 97 -2.20 -6.35 3.41
N ALA A 98 -2.03 -6.76 2.15
CA ALA A 98 -0.93 -7.62 1.70
C ALA A 98 0.37 -6.86 1.37
N PHE A 99 0.32 -5.53 1.18
CA PHE A 99 1.49 -4.72 0.84
C PHE A 99 2.07 -3.97 2.05
N PRO A 100 3.40 -3.86 2.17
CA PRO A 100 4.05 -3.23 3.31
C PRO A 100 3.85 -1.69 3.40
N GLY A 101 3.26 -1.03 2.40
CA GLY A 101 3.17 0.43 2.31
C GLY A 101 2.05 1.07 3.15
N PHE A 102 0.82 0.54 3.12
CA PHE A 102 -0.31 1.06 3.89
C PHE A 102 -1.23 -0.07 4.35
N ARG A 103 -1.35 -0.22 5.67
CA ARG A 103 -2.31 -1.16 6.28
C ARG A 103 -3.43 -0.35 6.91
N PRO A 104 -4.71 -0.55 6.53
CA PRO A 104 -5.82 0.05 7.25
C PRO A 104 -5.77 -0.26 8.75
N ALA A 105 -6.23 0.68 9.57
CA ALA A 105 -6.40 0.45 10.99
C ALA A 105 -7.64 -0.43 11.22
N ARG A 106 -7.55 -1.35 12.19
CA ARG A 106 -8.63 -2.29 12.52
C ARG A 106 -9.68 -1.70 13.47
N SER A 107 -9.38 -0.56 14.06
CA SER A 107 -10.27 0.20 14.91
C SER A 107 -9.84 1.66 14.95
N LYS A 108 -10.72 2.54 15.42
CA LYS A 108 -10.40 3.96 15.61
C LYS A 108 -9.21 4.17 16.58
N GLN A 109 -9.10 3.31 17.60
CA GLN A 109 -7.97 3.33 18.53
C GLN A 109 -6.67 2.85 17.87
N ASP A 110 -6.74 1.83 16.99
CA ASP A 110 -5.59 1.37 16.21
C ASP A 110 -5.08 2.49 15.27
N THR A 111 -5.97 3.32 14.72
CA THR A 111 -5.57 4.53 13.98
C THR A 111 -4.77 5.49 14.86
N VAL A 112 -5.28 5.84 16.05
CA VAL A 112 -4.61 6.76 16.98
C VAL A 112 -3.24 6.23 17.40
N ASN A 113 -3.14 4.94 17.74
CA ASN A 113 -1.87 4.32 18.12
C ASN A 113 -0.83 4.42 17.01
N ARG A 114 -1.22 4.11 15.76
CA ARG A 114 -0.31 4.20 14.60
C ARG A 114 0.09 5.64 14.28
N MET A 115 -0.80 6.62 14.51
CA MET A 115 -0.45 8.05 14.40
C MET A 115 0.56 8.46 15.47
N CYS A 116 0.41 7.99 16.71
CA CYS A 116 1.39 8.20 17.78
C CYS A 116 2.75 7.56 17.44
N ASP A 117 2.75 6.33 16.92
CA ASP A 117 3.97 5.64 16.46
C ASP A 117 4.68 6.44 15.36
N LEU A 118 3.93 6.94 14.37
CA LEU A 118 4.47 7.80 13.31
C LEU A 118 5.06 9.09 13.87
N ALA A 119 4.37 9.75 14.80
CA ALA A 119 4.86 10.95 15.48
C ALA A 119 6.04 10.67 16.42
N GLY A 120 6.27 9.41 16.81
CA GLY A 120 7.30 9.03 17.78
C GLY A 120 6.95 9.47 19.21
N VAL A 121 5.67 9.45 19.57
CA VAL A 121 5.14 9.83 20.89
C VAL A 121 4.43 8.65 21.56
N PRO A 122 4.24 8.64 22.90
CA PRO A 122 3.45 7.62 23.58
C PRO A 122 2.03 7.52 23.02
N HIS A 123 1.46 6.31 23.08
CA HIS A 123 0.09 6.06 22.62
C HIS A 123 -0.92 6.87 23.43
N ASP A 124 -1.83 7.51 22.71
CA ASP A 124 -2.96 8.22 23.28
C ASP A 124 -4.20 7.32 23.32
N THR A 125 -5.14 7.65 24.20
CA THR A 125 -6.45 6.99 24.29
C THR A 125 -7.53 7.88 23.71
N LEU A 126 -8.52 7.29 23.04
CA LEU A 126 -9.71 8.05 22.63
C LEU A 126 -10.43 8.63 23.85
N GLY A 127 -10.85 9.88 23.75
CA GLY A 127 -11.66 10.56 24.76
C GLY A 127 -13.13 10.08 24.79
N PRO A 128 -13.96 10.66 25.68
CA PRO A 128 -15.36 10.27 25.86
C PRO A 128 -16.15 10.25 24.54
N GLY A 129 -16.92 9.17 24.33
CA GLY A 129 -17.66 8.95 23.08
C GLY A 129 -16.78 8.53 21.90
N GLY A 130 -15.55 8.07 22.13
CA GLY A 130 -14.64 7.62 21.08
C GLY A 130 -14.06 8.78 20.26
N LYS A 131 -13.96 9.98 20.85
CA LYS A 131 -13.44 11.18 20.18
C LYS A 131 -11.92 11.20 20.25
N GLU A 132 -11.29 11.39 19.10
CA GLU A 132 -9.85 11.58 18.99
C GLU A 132 -9.45 12.99 19.45
N HIS A 133 -8.37 13.07 20.22
CA HIS A 133 -7.88 14.32 20.73
C HIS A 133 -7.16 15.13 19.65
N THR A 134 -7.30 16.45 19.68
CA THR A 134 -6.63 17.34 18.72
C THR A 134 -5.10 17.25 18.82
N TRP A 135 -4.55 16.89 19.99
CA TRP A 135 -3.10 16.82 20.15
C TRP A 135 -2.46 15.71 19.31
N THR A 136 -3.15 14.61 19.00
CA THR A 136 -2.62 13.56 18.11
C THR A 136 -2.27 14.13 16.72
N LEU A 137 -3.09 15.04 16.19
CA LEU A 137 -2.80 15.75 14.93
C LEU A 137 -1.64 16.74 15.11
N LYS A 138 -1.57 17.43 16.26
CA LYS A 138 -0.46 18.33 16.57
C LYS A 138 0.87 17.57 16.69
N ASP A 139 0.88 16.37 17.25
CA ASP A 139 2.08 15.52 17.37
C ASP A 139 2.60 15.11 16.00
N LEU A 140 1.72 14.72 15.08
CA LEU A 140 2.10 14.48 13.68
C LEU A 140 2.65 15.74 13.01
N ALA A 141 1.97 16.88 13.18
CA ALA A 141 2.41 18.15 12.63
C ALA A 141 3.81 18.53 13.14
N ARG A 142 4.09 18.37 14.45
CA ARG A 142 5.41 18.67 15.02
C ARG A 142 6.53 17.91 14.31
N ARG A 143 6.27 16.67 13.92
CA ARG A 143 7.29 15.82 13.29
C ARG A 143 7.41 16.04 11.78
N PHE A 144 6.29 16.11 11.07
CA PHE A 144 6.29 16.03 9.61
C PHE A 144 5.95 17.35 8.91
N ALA A 145 5.27 18.27 9.60
CA ALA A 145 4.80 19.53 9.01
C ALA A 145 4.79 20.66 10.06
N PRO A 146 5.97 21.01 10.65
CA PRO A 146 6.02 21.93 11.79
C PRO A 146 5.47 23.32 11.47
N ARG A 147 5.51 23.75 10.20
CA ARG A 147 4.95 25.01 9.71
C ARG A 147 3.43 25.13 9.95
N VAL A 148 2.70 24.01 9.93
CA VAL A 148 1.26 23.99 10.20
C VAL A 148 0.94 24.47 11.64
N LEU A 149 1.91 24.40 12.56
CA LEU A 149 1.74 24.82 13.95
C LEU A 149 2.05 26.31 14.18
N GLU A 150 2.61 27.01 13.19
CA GLU A 150 2.93 28.44 13.27
C GLU A 150 1.67 29.31 13.21
N THR A 151 0.56 28.75 12.72
CA THR A 151 -0.74 29.42 12.63
C THR A 151 -1.76 28.80 13.59
N ARG A 152 -2.70 29.63 14.06
CA ARG A 152 -3.76 29.18 14.96
C ARG A 152 -4.93 28.61 14.15
N LEU A 153 -4.85 27.32 13.85
CA LEU A 153 -5.86 26.59 13.09
C LEU A 153 -6.88 25.89 14.01
N THR A 154 -8.14 25.82 13.57
CA THR A 154 -9.13 24.89 14.13
C THR A 154 -8.72 23.44 13.82
N LYS A 155 -9.37 22.46 14.49
CA LYS A 155 -9.06 21.03 14.25
C LYS A 155 -9.28 20.60 12.78
N PRO A 156 -10.39 20.99 12.10
CA PRO A 156 -10.57 20.66 10.69
C PRO A 156 -9.55 21.36 9.77
N GLU A 157 -9.27 22.64 10.01
CA GLU A 157 -8.27 23.39 9.22
C GLU A 157 -6.87 22.80 9.37
N MET A 158 -6.50 22.36 10.59
CA MET A 158 -5.23 21.69 10.85
C MET A 158 -5.14 20.35 10.11
N ALA A 159 -6.23 19.59 10.08
CA ALA A 159 -6.27 18.32 9.37
C ALA A 159 -6.19 18.52 7.85
N ALA A 160 -6.85 19.54 7.30
CA ALA A 160 -6.72 19.93 5.89
C ALA A 160 -5.30 20.38 5.54
N ALA A 161 -4.67 21.23 6.36
CA ALA A 161 -3.30 21.68 6.14
C ALA A 161 -2.29 20.53 6.18
N LEU A 162 -2.50 19.53 7.06
CA LEU A 162 -1.70 18.30 7.06
C LEU A 162 -1.88 17.48 5.79
N CYS A 163 -3.12 17.38 5.28
CA CYS A 163 -3.39 16.71 4.01
C CYS A 163 -2.64 17.38 2.85
N ASP A 164 -2.65 18.71 2.79
CA ASP A 164 -1.89 19.46 1.78
C ASP A 164 -0.39 19.21 1.87
N GLU A 165 0.19 19.26 3.08
CA GLU A 165 1.63 18.98 3.30
C GLU A 165 2.01 17.54 2.97
N PHE A 166 1.09 16.59 3.17
CA PHE A 166 1.30 15.17 2.84
C PHE A 166 0.94 14.83 1.38
N GLY A 167 0.47 15.79 0.59
CA GLY A 167 0.08 15.58 -0.80
C GLY A 167 -1.11 14.63 -0.95
N VAL A 168 -2.00 14.57 0.04
CA VAL A 168 -3.22 13.75 0.02
C VAL A 168 -4.46 14.65 -0.04
N PRO A 169 -5.51 14.30 -0.79
CA PRO A 169 -6.68 15.16 -0.94
C PRO A 169 -7.52 15.22 0.35
N TRP A 170 -7.92 16.42 0.76
CA TRP A 170 -8.95 16.61 1.80
C TRP A 170 -10.35 16.34 1.23
N LEU A 171 -11.10 15.43 1.84
CA LEU A 171 -12.48 15.15 1.45
C LEU A 171 -13.44 16.07 2.20
N ALA A 172 -14.23 16.87 1.48
CA ALA A 172 -15.22 17.77 2.09
C ALA A 172 -16.29 17.03 2.94
N SER A 173 -16.48 15.73 2.72
CA SER A 173 -17.34 14.86 3.52
C SER A 173 -16.71 14.39 4.84
N ALA A 174 -15.46 14.75 5.14
CA ALA A 174 -14.75 14.39 6.35
C ALA A 174 -15.04 15.33 7.55
N GLY A 175 -15.97 16.29 7.40
CA GLY A 175 -16.40 17.25 8.41
C GLY A 175 -17.71 16.88 9.08
#